data_AF-W1XBA6-F1
#
_entry.id   AF-W1XBA6-F1
#
_cell.length_a   1.000
_cell.length_b   1.000
_cell.length_c   1.000
_cell.angle_alpha   90.00
_cell.angle_beta   90.00
_cell.angle_gamma   90.00
#
_symmetry.space_group_name_H-M   'P 1'
#
loop_
_entity.id
_entity.type
_entity.pdbx_description
1 polymer ?
#
loop_
_entity_poly.entity_id
_entity_poly.type
_entity_poly.pdbx_seq_one_letter_code
_entity_poly.pdbx_strand_id
1 'polypeptide(L)' 'AQDGQYLDIVIVVDQLLTGFDAPQLNTLYVDRTLKDAMLIQAYSRTNRIADNQGKPWGRIVNYRWPA' A
#
# COMPACT_ATOMS: atom_id res chain seq x y z
N ALA A 1 13.28 15.18 1.36
CA ALA A 1 13.03 16.10 2.47
C ALA A 1 13.65 15.50 3.73
N GLN A 2 14.60 16.20 4.35
CA GLN A 2 15.32 15.78 5.57
C GLN A 2 14.66 16.37 6.83
N ASP A 3 13.35 16.62 6.79
CA ASP A 3 12.65 17.40 7.82
C ASP A 3 11.96 16.52 8.89
N GLY A 4 12.24 15.21 8.93
CA GLY A 4 11.72 14.30 9.97
C GLY A 4 10.20 14.12 10.00
N GLN A 5 9.45 14.83 9.16
CA GLN A 5 8.00 14.67 9.00
C GLN A 5 7.73 13.63 7.90
N TYR A 6 7.64 12.38 8.33
CA TYR A 6 7.15 11.31 7.48
C TYR A 6 5.62 11.34 7.48
N LEU A 7 5.01 11.18 6.30
CA LEU A 7 3.57 10.95 6.20
C LEU A 7 3.26 9.55 6.74
N ASP A 8 2.61 9.48 7.89
CA ASP A 8 2.26 8.21 8.53
C ASP A 8 1.06 7.53 7.85
N ILE A 9 0.07 8.32 7.41
CA ILE A 9 -1.15 7.83 6.78
C ILE A 9 -1.50 8.76 5.61
N VAL A 10 -1.80 8.15 4.47
CA VAL A 10 -2.32 8.84 3.29
C VAL A 10 -3.63 8.19 2.90
N ILE A 11 -4.71 8.98 2.85
CA ILE A 11 -6.02 8.52 2.39
C ILE A 11 -6.16 8.89 0.92
N VAL A 12 -6.47 7.91 0.09
CA VAL A 12 -6.54 8.05 -1.36
C VAL A 12 -7.86 7.50 -1.89
N VAL A 13 -8.39 8.10 -2.95
CA VAL A 13 -9.65 7.67 -3.60
C VAL A 13 -9.33 7.03 -4.95
N ASP A 14 -8.83 7.83 -5.91
CA ASP A 14 -8.47 7.36 -7.25
C ASP A 14 -7.02 7.66 -7.69
N GLN A 15 -6.41 8.71 -7.16
CA GLN A 15 -5.01 9.05 -7.47
C GLN A 15 -4.05 8.41 -6.46
N LEU A 16 -2.89 7.94 -6.96
CA LEU A 16 -1.83 7.16 -6.30
C LEU A 16 -1.91 5.62 -6.42
N LEU A 17 -2.96 5.05 -7.03
CA LEU A 17 -2.97 3.61 -7.38
C LEU A 17 -2.07 3.28 -8.59
N THR A 18 -1.71 4.30 -9.39
CA THR A 18 -0.70 4.22 -10.45
C THR A 18 0.37 5.29 -10.21
N GLY A 19 1.64 4.92 -10.35
CA GLY A 19 2.78 5.86 -10.26
C GLY A 19 3.32 6.18 -8.85
N PHE A 20 2.60 5.88 -7.77
CA PHE A 20 3.14 6.04 -6.41
C PHE A 20 3.93 4.79 -5.98
N ASP A 21 5.20 4.99 -5.65
CA ASP A 21 6.08 3.96 -5.14
C ASP A 21 6.71 4.40 -3.83
N ALA A 22 6.19 3.87 -2.73
CA ALA A 22 6.72 4.09 -1.40
C ALA A 22 7.26 2.75 -0.90
N PRO A 23 8.56 2.45 -1.10
CA PRO A 23 9.14 1.17 -0.67
C PRO A 23 8.96 0.92 0.85
N GLN A 24 8.93 1.98 1.66
CA GLN A 24 8.69 1.92 3.10
C GLN A 24 7.23 1.64 3.50
N LEU A 25 6.28 1.65 2.56
CA LEU A 25 4.86 1.47 2.88
C LEU A 25 4.57 0.03 3.29
N ASN A 26 4.25 -0.19 4.56
CA ASN A 26 4.00 -1.53 5.11
C ASN A 26 2.53 -1.96 5.04
N THR A 27 1.61 -1.09 5.47
CA THR A 27 0.19 -1.42 5.57
C THR A 27 -0.64 -0.73 4.48
N LEU A 28 -1.51 -1.49 3.81
CA LEU A 28 -2.53 -0.99 2.89
C LEU A 28 -3.93 -1.27 3.46
N TYR A 29 -4.72 -0.22 3.61
CA TYR A 29 -6.13 -0.29 3.98
C TYR A 29 -6.98 -0.14 2.72
N VAL A 30 -7.89 -1.08 2.50
CA VAL A 30 -8.73 -1.13 1.28
C VAL A 30 -10.20 -1.11 1.70
N ASP A 31 -10.90 -0.01 1.40
CA ASP A 31 -12.36 0.11 1.51
C ASP A 31 -13.02 0.33 0.13
N ARG A 32 -12.55 -0.43 -0.87
CA ARG A 32 -13.19 -0.48 -2.19
C ARG A 32 -13.16 -1.89 -2.72
N THR A 33 -14.11 -2.22 -3.58
CA THR A 33 -14.13 -3.52 -4.28
C THR A 33 -13.08 -3.48 -5.39
N LEU A 34 -11.90 -4.01 -5.10
CA LEU A 34 -10.86 -4.30 -6.09
C LEU A 34 -11.21 -5.62 -6.79
N LYS A 35 -10.98 -5.68 -8.12
CA LYS A 35 -11.23 -6.85 -8.96
C LYS A 35 -10.04 -7.16 -9.84
N ASP A 36 -9.85 -8.44 -10.14
CA ASP A 36 -8.92 -8.96 -11.15
C ASP A 36 -7.50 -8.35 -11.04
N ALA A 37 -7.00 -7.78 -12.14
CA ALA A 37 -5.65 -7.22 -12.23
C ALA A 37 -5.40 -6.06 -11.26
N MET A 38 -6.43 -5.27 -10.92
CA MET A 38 -6.29 -4.15 -9.98
C MET A 38 -6.02 -4.63 -8.56
N LEU A 39 -6.61 -5.77 -8.17
CA LEU A 39 -6.36 -6.40 -6.87
C LEU A 39 -4.89 -6.83 -6.74
N ILE A 40 -4.40 -7.57 -7.74
CA ILE A 40 -3.03 -8.08 -7.75
C ILE A 40 -2.03 -6.93 -7.78
N GLN A 41 -2.29 -5.91 -8.60
CA GLN A 41 -1.41 -4.74 -8.68
C GLN A 41 -1.35 -3.98 -7.35
N ALA A 42 -2.49 -3.73 -6.70
CA ALA A 42 -2.54 -3.03 -5.42
C ALA A 42 -1.82 -3.82 -4.31
N TYR A 43 -2.07 -5.13 -4.22
CA TYR A 43 -1.46 -5.98 -3.20
C TYR A 43 0.04 -6.13 -3.41
N SER A 44 0.48 -6.18 -4.67
CA SER A 44 1.91 -6.27 -5.00
C SER A 44 2.69 -5.01 -4.60
N ARG A 45 2.02 -3.85 -4.38
CA ARG A 45 2.68 -2.63 -3.90
C ARG A 45 3.21 -2.76 -2.47
N THR A 46 2.50 -3.48 -1.59
CA THR A 46 2.96 -3.66 -0.21
C THR A 46 4.12 -4.63 -0.10
N ASN A 47 4.40 -5.44 -1.13
CA ASN A 47 5.41 -6.50 -1.13
C ASN A 47 6.82 -6.04 -1.59
N ARG A 48 7.08 -4.73 -1.70
CA ARG A 48 8.43 -4.24 -2.00
C ARG A 48 9.34 -4.37 -0.78
N ILE A 49 10.49 -5.01 -1.01
CA ILE A 49 11.54 -5.23 -0.01
C ILE A 49 12.29 -3.91 0.16
N ALA A 50 12.05 -3.22 1.27
CA ALA A 50 12.76 -1.98 1.61
C ALA A 50 13.83 -2.21 2.68
N ASP A 51 13.50 -3.01 3.69
CA ASP A 51 14.42 -3.40 4.75
C ASP A 51 13.95 -4.72 5.35
N ASN A 52 14.77 -5.77 5.21
CA ASN A 52 14.43 -7.12 5.66
C ASN A 52 14.39 -7.24 7.19
N GLN A 53 14.93 -6.24 7.92
CA GLN A 53 14.88 -6.20 9.39
C GLN A 53 13.68 -5.41 9.93
N GLY A 54 13.27 -4.33 9.25
CA GLY A 54 12.15 -3.48 9.68
C GLY A 54 10.77 -3.88 9.14
N LYS A 55 10.71 -4.60 8.00
CA LYS A 55 9.45 -4.92 7.32
C LYS A 55 9.48 -6.34 6.72
N PRO A 56 9.12 -7.38 7.51
CA PRO A 56 9.20 -8.78 7.07
C PRO A 56 8.11 -9.20 6.08
N TRP A 57 6.98 -8.49 6.04
CA TRP A 57 5.87 -8.72 5.08
C TRP A 57 5.06 -7.43 4.90
N GLY A 58 4.30 -7.34 3.81
CA GLY A 58 3.28 -6.30 3.63
C GLY A 58 1.97 -6.68 4.31
N ARG A 59 1.33 -5.76 5.04
CA ARG A 59 0.04 -5.97 5.70
C ARG A 59 -1.09 -5.39 4.87
N ILE A 60 -2.14 -6.17 4.61
CA ILE A 60 -3.31 -5.73 3.84
C ILE A 60 -4.56 -5.91 4.70
N VAL A 61 -5.34 -4.84 4.86
CA VAL A 61 -6.59 -4.83 5.62
C VAL A 61 -7.71 -4.47 4.68
N ASN A 62 -8.61 -5.42 4.42
CA ASN A 62 -9.77 -5.22 3.58
C ASN A 62 -11.02 -4.99 4.44
N TYR A 63 -11.72 -3.89 4.18
CA TYR A 63 -13.02 -3.59 4.78
C TYR A 63 -14.19 -4.09 3.92
N ARG A 64 -13.92 -4.44 2.67
CA ARG A 64 -14.88 -5.09 1.75
C ARG A 64 -14.29 -6.37 1.19
N TRP A 65 -15.14 -7.35 0.92
CA TRP A 65 -14.71 -8.56 0.24
C TRP A 65 -14.19 -8.20 -1.16
N PRO A 66 -12.95 -8.59 -1.51
CA PRO A 66 -12.46 -8.51 -2.88
C PRO A 66 -13.35 -9.42 -3.76
N ALA A 67 -13.61 -8.98 -4.98
CA ALA A 67 -14.51 -9.65 -5.91
C ALA A 67 -13.76 -10.16 -7.14
#